data_AF-A0A2M6Z054-F1
#
_entry.id   AF-A0A2M6Z054-F1
#
_cell.length_a   1.000
_cell.length_b   1.000
_cell.length_c   1.000
_cell.angle_alpha   90.00
_cell.angle_beta   90.00
_cell.angle_gamma   90.00
#
_symmetry.space_group_name_H-M   'P 1'
#
loop_
_entity.id
_entity.type
_entity.pdbx_description
1 polymer ?
#
loop_
_entity_poly.entity_id
_entity_poly.type
_entity_poly.pdbx_seq_one_letter_code
_entity_poly.pdbx_strand_id
1 'polypeptide(L)'
;MDRQPHWVWNGGERLPGGAQWRYVFGSAVLFAFILQAVTGVFLAFYYTPSLATAYESVRYIMEDLNGGKYIRGLHYWGASFMVVLVFVHMVQTFIWGAYRKPREAMWLVGSLLLLFVLGMAFTGYLLPWDNAAYWGTQVGTNIMGTVPFVGDFIMRFLRGGADLGPLTLTRFYSIHVFIIPGALILFILLHLILFRRNGVTTLASDLQKPTQPFWPNQFARDATFSLLLFIVISLLAVVSPAELGEKADPTDVSYLPRPAWYFLFLFELLKFFPGRWEILASVGIPLVAVIVLWSLPFVDRSTLRTLASRRGAIGFSGLVLLAWVGFTYAANLPAGPGVIAAGPVAVDEASARRGMEMVSSRKVDCLECHTINGAGGSVGPNLSAFGKQNKSVVYLESYIADPAKYRNDIMPAYGGSLKPEETHDLAEYAASLGVVTLAPQVSSPISAASVHASAEFGRELIVDRKVACLRCHVINGQGKAGGIDLSNYGAKERPAQQVVEYLKNPGKFSHPVMPQFQKLPDVELESLAAYLVSLKTAPSKKPNPELGKELLMSKKIPCLSCHTISGNGGQIGGDLSGIGSEGHDRKFFEQYLRNPKAFGNSIMPPFASLPPDTLNAVIDYLMTLKK
;
A
#
# COMPACT_ATOMS: atom_id res chain seq x y z
N MET A 1 -27.73 51.03 -28.20
CA MET A 1 -26.95 50.62 -27.01
C MET A 1 -26.06 49.47 -27.43
N ASP A 2 -24.80 49.77 -27.74
CA ASP A 2 -23.84 48.80 -28.29
C ASP A 2 -23.67 47.60 -27.36
N ARG A 3 -24.03 46.42 -27.87
CA ARG A 3 -23.64 45.15 -27.25
C ARG A 3 -22.16 44.95 -27.57
N GLN A 4 -21.31 45.38 -26.63
CA GLN A 4 -19.90 45.00 -26.61
C GLN A 4 -19.76 43.49 -26.84
N PRO A 5 -18.76 43.03 -27.62
CA PRO A 5 -18.54 41.62 -27.81
C PRO A 5 -18.32 40.95 -26.45
N HIS A 6 -19.07 39.90 -26.16
CA HIS A 6 -19.08 39.19 -24.87
C HIS A 6 -17.73 38.56 -24.47
N TRP A 7 -16.72 38.61 -25.35
CA TRP A 7 -15.37 38.08 -25.14
C TRP A 7 -14.32 39.12 -24.70
N VAL A 8 -14.63 40.43 -24.68
CA VAL A 8 -13.70 41.48 -24.23
C VAL A 8 -13.80 41.67 -22.71
N TRP A 9 -12.71 41.45 -21.98
CA TRP A 9 -12.58 41.70 -20.53
C TRP A 9 -12.17 43.16 -20.30
N ASN A 10 -13.11 44.05 -19.99
CA ASN A 10 -12.82 45.48 -19.74
C ASN A 10 -13.35 46.00 -18.39
N GLY A 11 -13.87 45.13 -17.52
CA GLY A 11 -14.39 45.51 -16.19
C GLY A 11 -15.73 46.25 -16.24
N GLY A 12 -16.28 46.52 -17.43
CA GLY A 12 -17.54 47.22 -17.64
C GLY A 12 -18.78 46.32 -17.51
N GLU A 13 -18.61 45.06 -17.10
CA GLU A 13 -19.72 44.11 -16.99
C GLU A 13 -20.71 44.59 -15.93
N ARG A 14 -21.97 44.79 -16.32
CA ARG A 14 -23.00 45.33 -15.42
C ARG A 14 -23.56 44.23 -14.53
N LEU A 15 -23.48 44.42 -13.22
CA LEU A 15 -24.04 43.57 -12.18
C LEU A 15 -25.41 44.10 -11.76
N PRO A 16 -26.53 43.42 -12.09
CA PRO A 16 -27.83 43.78 -11.54
C PRO A 16 -27.84 43.52 -10.04
N GLY A 17 -28.35 44.47 -9.26
CA GLY A 17 -28.20 44.45 -7.81
C GLY A 17 -26.93 45.12 -7.27
N GLY A 18 -26.05 45.59 -8.16
CA GLY A 18 -24.76 46.18 -7.83
C GLY A 18 -23.72 45.15 -7.33
N ALA A 19 -22.58 45.64 -6.86
CA ALA A 19 -21.58 44.78 -6.20
C ALA A 19 -22.17 44.17 -4.93
N GLN A 20 -21.86 42.90 -4.62
CA GLN A 20 -22.35 42.17 -3.45
C GLN A 20 -21.30 41.18 -2.90
N TRP A 21 -21.21 41.05 -1.57
CA TRP A 21 -20.30 40.10 -0.92
C TRP A 21 -20.59 38.64 -1.24
N ARG A 22 -21.84 38.30 -1.56
CA ARG A 22 -22.18 36.93 -1.97
C ARG A 22 -21.54 36.50 -3.29
N TYR A 23 -21.06 37.43 -4.12
CA TYR A 23 -20.44 37.06 -5.42
C TYR A 23 -18.97 36.65 -5.30
N VAL A 24 -18.34 36.79 -4.12
CA VAL A 24 -16.90 36.55 -3.94
C VAL A 24 -16.50 35.07 -3.96
N PHE A 25 -17.42 34.13 -3.72
CA PHE A 25 -17.05 32.73 -3.54
C PHE A 25 -16.51 32.09 -4.83
N GLY A 26 -17.03 32.47 -6.00
CA GLY A 26 -16.51 31.97 -7.27
C GLY A 26 -15.09 32.45 -7.55
N SER A 27 -14.80 33.73 -7.32
CA SER A 27 -13.45 34.29 -7.45
C SER A 27 -12.49 33.78 -6.37
N ALA A 28 -12.98 33.51 -5.16
CA ALA A 28 -12.19 32.89 -4.09
C ALA A 28 -11.75 31.46 -4.43
N VAL A 29 -12.62 30.64 -5.05
CA VAL A 29 -12.25 29.30 -5.54
C VAL A 29 -11.20 29.40 -6.66
N LEU A 30 -11.36 30.36 -7.58
CA LEU A 30 -10.36 30.61 -8.63
C LEU A 30 -9.01 31.05 -8.04
N PHE A 31 -9.02 31.93 -7.04
CA PHE A 31 -7.82 32.33 -6.32
C PHE A 31 -7.14 31.14 -5.64
N ALA A 32 -7.91 30.30 -4.94
CA ALA A 32 -7.39 29.09 -4.30
C ALA A 32 -6.77 28.14 -5.35
N PHE A 33 -7.42 27.95 -6.51
CA PHE A 33 -6.84 27.16 -7.60
C PHE A 33 -5.49 27.73 -8.08
N ILE A 34 -5.39 29.04 -8.31
CA ILE A 34 -4.14 29.68 -8.74
C ILE A 34 -3.05 29.49 -7.67
N LEU A 35 -3.39 29.69 -6.40
CA LEU A 35 -2.48 29.44 -5.28
C LEU A 35 -1.98 27.99 -5.28
N GLN A 36 -2.86 27.02 -5.47
CA GLN A 36 -2.52 25.59 -5.56
C GLN A 36 -1.62 25.28 -6.76
N ALA A 37 -1.93 25.83 -7.94
CA ALA A 37 -1.13 25.63 -9.14
C ALA A 37 0.29 26.20 -8.98
N VAL A 38 0.40 27.44 -8.49
CA VAL A 38 1.70 28.10 -8.29
C VAL A 38 2.54 27.36 -7.24
N THR A 39 1.97 27.09 -6.07
CA THR A 39 2.69 26.34 -5.01
C THR A 39 3.03 24.93 -5.44
N GLY A 40 2.13 24.24 -6.16
CA GLY A 40 2.38 22.91 -6.71
C GLY A 40 3.55 22.88 -7.70
N VAL A 41 3.67 23.89 -8.57
CA VAL A 41 4.82 24.04 -9.47
C VAL A 41 6.12 24.21 -8.69
N PHE A 42 6.14 25.05 -7.64
CA PHE A 42 7.32 25.21 -6.78
C PHE A 42 7.71 23.91 -6.08
N LEU A 43 6.74 23.15 -5.58
CA LEU A 43 7.00 21.84 -4.94
C LEU A 43 7.50 20.80 -5.95
N ALA A 44 6.97 20.82 -7.18
CA ALA A 44 7.36 19.89 -8.24
C ALA A 44 8.83 20.01 -8.66
N PHE A 45 9.47 21.17 -8.50
CA PHE A 45 10.92 21.32 -8.74
C PHE A 45 11.80 20.49 -7.79
N TYR A 46 11.30 20.14 -6.61
CA TYR A 46 12.06 19.46 -5.56
C TYR A 46 11.54 18.05 -5.24
N TYR A 47 10.32 17.71 -5.68
CA TYR A 47 9.70 16.41 -5.43
C TYR A 47 10.17 15.34 -6.42
N THR A 48 10.46 14.12 -5.94
CA THR A 48 10.81 12.99 -6.79
C THR A 48 9.78 11.85 -6.67
N PRO A 49 9.01 11.52 -7.73
CA PRO A 49 7.93 10.52 -7.68
C PRO A 49 8.47 9.08 -7.75
N SER A 50 9.21 8.63 -6.73
CA SER A 50 9.74 7.26 -6.62
C SER A 50 9.59 6.72 -5.20
N LEU A 51 9.28 5.43 -5.03
CA LEU A 51 9.14 4.81 -3.71
C LEU A 51 10.38 5.00 -2.83
N ALA A 52 11.57 5.03 -3.44
CA ALA A 52 12.82 5.17 -2.70
C ALA A 52 13.02 6.58 -2.11
N THR A 53 12.50 7.61 -2.79
CA THR A 53 12.90 9.01 -2.55
C THR A 53 11.75 9.98 -2.37
N ALA A 54 10.49 9.58 -2.58
CA ALA A 54 9.33 10.48 -2.46
C ALA A 54 9.22 11.08 -1.06
N TYR A 55 9.21 10.22 -0.04
CA TYR A 55 9.22 10.63 1.37
C TYR A 55 10.41 11.54 1.69
N GLU A 56 11.63 11.14 1.30
CA GLU A 56 12.84 11.94 1.57
C GLU A 56 12.81 13.30 0.86
N SER A 57 12.24 13.38 -0.35
CA SER A 57 12.12 14.65 -1.08
C SER A 57 11.15 15.60 -0.39
N VAL A 58 10.06 15.10 0.20
CA VAL A 58 9.13 15.92 0.99
C VAL A 58 9.75 16.32 2.33
N ARG A 59 10.49 15.41 2.98
CA ARG A 59 11.27 15.73 4.19
C ARG A 59 12.28 16.85 3.91
N TYR A 60 13.04 16.75 2.82
CA TYR A 60 13.97 17.79 2.36
C TYR A 60 13.28 19.14 2.15
N ILE A 61 12.12 19.16 1.47
CA ILE A 61 11.32 20.39 1.28
C ILE A 61 10.94 21.02 2.64
N MET A 62 10.65 20.21 3.65
CA MET A 62 10.21 20.70 4.96
C MET A 62 11.33 21.11 5.91
N GLU A 63 12.46 20.40 5.87
CA GLU A 63 13.52 20.52 6.88
C GLU A 63 14.71 21.31 6.36
N ASP A 64 15.08 21.13 5.09
CA ASP A 64 16.36 21.60 4.55
C ASP A 64 16.19 22.75 3.54
N LEU A 65 15.08 22.81 2.81
CA LEU A 65 14.84 23.82 1.79
C LEU A 65 14.34 25.14 2.40
N ASN A 66 15.08 26.22 2.17
CA ASN A 66 14.69 27.57 2.58
C ASN A 66 13.29 27.94 2.05
N GLY A 67 12.35 28.22 2.96
CA GLY A 67 10.96 28.54 2.63
C GLY A 67 10.12 27.36 2.17
N GLY A 68 10.69 26.16 1.99
CA GLY A 68 9.98 24.99 1.49
C GLY A 68 8.84 24.54 2.41
N LYS A 69 9.07 24.55 3.74
CA LYS A 69 8.03 24.31 4.75
C LYS A 69 6.82 25.24 4.61
N TYR A 70 7.06 26.52 4.34
CA TYR A 70 6.00 27.51 4.15
C TYR A 70 5.24 27.29 2.84
N ILE A 71 5.94 27.07 1.72
CA ILE A 71 5.31 26.76 0.43
C ILE A 71 4.47 25.48 0.51
N ARG A 72 4.98 24.43 1.17
CA ARG A 72 4.21 23.20 1.43
C ARG A 72 3.00 23.47 2.31
N GLY A 73 3.15 24.31 3.34
CA GLY A 73 2.05 24.76 4.19
C GLY A 73 0.95 25.50 3.40
N LEU A 74 1.33 26.43 2.51
CA LEU A 74 0.38 27.12 1.62
C LEU A 74 -0.36 26.14 0.70
N HIS A 75 0.35 25.14 0.16
CA HIS A 75 -0.26 24.10 -0.66
C HIS A 75 -1.26 23.26 0.16
N TYR A 76 -0.86 22.77 1.32
CA TYR A 76 -1.68 21.94 2.21
C TYR A 76 -2.95 22.65 2.71
N TRP A 77 -2.82 23.85 3.28
CA TRP A 77 -3.97 24.62 3.77
C TRP A 77 -4.81 25.18 2.63
N GLY A 78 -4.17 25.62 1.54
CA GLY A 78 -4.89 26.09 0.36
C GLY A 78 -5.77 24.99 -0.26
N ALA A 79 -5.33 23.72 -0.25
CA ALA A 79 -6.16 22.60 -0.68
C ALA A 79 -7.40 22.43 0.22
N SER A 80 -7.23 22.52 1.54
CA SER A 80 -8.34 22.46 2.50
C SER A 80 -9.35 23.60 2.28
N PHE A 81 -8.87 24.85 2.13
CA PHE A 81 -9.75 25.98 1.84
C PHE A 81 -10.41 25.87 0.46
N MET A 82 -9.74 25.32 -0.55
CA MET A 82 -10.33 25.09 -1.86
C MET A 82 -11.54 24.15 -1.78
N VAL A 83 -11.46 23.07 -1.01
CA VAL A 83 -12.59 22.15 -0.76
C VAL A 83 -13.74 22.84 -0.03
N VAL A 84 -13.44 23.62 1.01
CA VAL A 84 -14.48 24.40 1.73
C VAL A 84 -15.16 25.40 0.80
N LEU A 85 -14.37 26.18 0.05
CA LEU A 85 -14.88 27.24 -0.82
C LEU A 85 -15.72 26.69 -1.97
N VAL A 86 -15.32 25.57 -2.59
CA VAL A 86 -16.14 24.96 -3.66
C VAL A 86 -17.46 24.44 -3.09
N PHE A 87 -17.46 23.86 -1.88
CA PHE A 87 -18.70 23.43 -1.24
C PHE A 87 -19.61 24.61 -0.88
N VAL A 88 -19.07 25.68 -0.31
CA VAL A 88 -19.82 26.91 -0.02
C VAL A 88 -20.38 27.53 -1.31
N HIS A 89 -19.58 27.58 -2.37
CA HIS A 89 -20.02 28.05 -3.68
C HIS A 89 -21.16 27.19 -4.26
N MET A 90 -21.08 25.87 -4.12
CA MET A 90 -22.14 24.94 -4.53
C MET A 90 -23.43 25.13 -3.73
N VAL A 91 -23.34 25.22 -2.40
CA VAL A 91 -24.51 25.46 -1.53
C VAL A 91 -25.15 26.81 -1.84
N GLN A 92 -24.36 27.85 -2.04
CA GLN A 92 -24.88 29.16 -2.42
C GLN A 92 -25.58 29.08 -3.79
N THR A 93 -24.92 28.56 -4.82
CA THR A 93 -25.55 28.47 -6.16
C THR A 93 -26.80 27.60 -6.14
N PHE A 94 -26.85 26.57 -5.29
CA PHE A 94 -28.04 25.78 -5.03
C PHE A 94 -29.16 26.59 -4.37
N ILE A 95 -28.90 27.27 -3.24
CA ILE A 95 -29.92 28.04 -2.52
C ILE A 95 -30.51 29.15 -3.40
N TRP A 96 -29.69 29.82 -4.21
CA TRP A 96 -30.13 30.88 -5.12
C TRP A 96 -30.77 30.37 -6.42
N GLY A 97 -30.82 29.05 -6.65
CA GLY A 97 -31.38 28.46 -7.86
C GLY A 97 -30.61 28.87 -9.13
N ALA A 98 -29.30 29.10 -9.00
CA ALA A 98 -28.43 29.55 -10.07
C ALA A 98 -28.24 28.52 -11.19
N TYR A 99 -28.68 27.27 -10.96
CA TYR A 99 -28.67 26.17 -11.92
C TYR A 99 -29.86 26.14 -12.89
N ARG A 100 -30.92 26.92 -12.60
CA ARG A 100 -32.13 26.95 -13.44
C ARG A 100 -31.83 27.62 -14.79
N LYS A 101 -32.73 27.41 -15.76
CA LYS A 101 -32.67 28.04 -17.10
C LYS A 101 -32.31 29.54 -17.03
N PRO A 102 -31.37 30.04 -17.85
CA PRO A 102 -30.60 29.37 -18.92
C PRO A 102 -29.20 28.86 -18.50
N ARG A 103 -29.01 28.48 -17.22
CA ARG A 103 -27.71 28.14 -16.63
C ARG A 103 -27.53 26.64 -16.36
N GLU A 104 -28.24 25.79 -17.09
CA GLU A 104 -28.16 24.33 -16.92
C GLU A 104 -26.73 23.84 -17.21
N ALA A 105 -26.15 24.26 -18.35
CA ALA A 105 -24.78 23.91 -18.72
C ALA A 105 -23.74 24.43 -17.70
N MET A 106 -23.99 25.60 -17.12
CA MET A 106 -23.13 26.17 -16.07
C MET A 106 -23.05 25.24 -14.86
N TRP A 107 -24.22 24.73 -14.43
CA TRP A 107 -24.32 23.85 -13.28
C TRP A 107 -23.67 22.49 -13.53
N LEU A 108 -23.84 21.91 -14.72
CA LEU A 108 -23.19 20.64 -15.08
C LEU A 108 -21.65 20.80 -15.08
N VAL A 109 -21.15 21.85 -15.72
CA VAL A 109 -19.70 22.17 -15.72
C VAL A 109 -19.19 22.44 -14.30
N GLY A 110 -19.93 23.21 -13.48
CA GLY A 110 -19.56 23.46 -12.09
C GLY A 110 -19.56 22.19 -11.22
N SER A 111 -20.52 21.28 -11.45
CA SER A 111 -20.58 19.99 -10.75
C SER A 111 -19.41 19.07 -11.16
N LEU A 112 -18.97 19.11 -12.42
CA LEU A 112 -17.76 18.41 -12.86
C LEU A 112 -16.50 19.00 -12.22
N LEU A 113 -16.40 20.33 -12.13
CA LEU A 113 -15.31 21.00 -11.43
C LEU A 113 -15.22 20.57 -9.96
N LEU A 114 -16.36 20.43 -9.27
CA LEU A 114 -16.40 19.87 -7.90
C LEU A 114 -15.74 18.48 -7.85
N LEU A 115 -16.08 17.58 -8.78
CA LEU A 115 -15.50 16.24 -8.82
C LEU A 115 -13.99 16.27 -9.09
N PHE A 116 -13.52 17.18 -9.95
CA PHE A 116 -12.09 17.36 -10.18
C PHE A 116 -11.35 17.90 -8.94
N VAL A 117 -11.95 18.81 -8.17
CA VAL A 117 -11.37 19.30 -6.91
C VAL A 117 -11.25 18.17 -5.88
N LEU A 118 -12.28 17.34 -5.73
CA LEU A 118 -12.21 16.15 -4.87
C LEU A 118 -11.15 15.15 -5.36
N GLY A 119 -11.03 14.97 -6.68
CA GLY A 119 -9.98 14.17 -7.31
C GLY A 119 -8.57 14.69 -6.99
N MET A 120 -8.34 16.00 -7.12
CA MET A 120 -7.08 16.64 -6.74
C MET A 120 -6.73 16.42 -5.27
N ALA A 121 -7.73 16.59 -4.38
CA ALA A 121 -7.55 16.40 -2.95
C ALA A 121 -7.14 14.95 -2.62
N PHE A 122 -7.76 13.97 -3.28
CA PHE A 122 -7.37 12.57 -3.13
C PHE A 122 -5.97 12.30 -3.68
N THR A 123 -5.68 12.65 -4.95
CA THR A 123 -4.40 12.27 -5.58
C THR A 123 -3.19 12.99 -4.98
N GLY A 124 -3.35 14.23 -4.49
CA GLY A 124 -2.29 14.98 -3.85
C GLY A 124 -1.92 14.45 -2.46
N TYR A 125 -2.91 13.95 -1.72
CA TYR A 125 -2.74 13.34 -0.40
C TYR A 125 -1.82 12.11 -0.43
N LEU A 126 -1.70 11.45 -1.59
CA LEU A 126 -0.91 10.22 -1.75
C LEU A 126 0.59 10.48 -1.96
N LEU A 127 0.96 11.70 -2.38
CA LEU A 127 2.32 12.00 -2.84
C LEU A 127 3.41 12.05 -1.74
N PRO A 128 3.12 12.44 -0.48
CA PRO A 128 4.13 12.42 0.58
C PRO A 128 4.70 11.03 0.90
N TRP A 129 3.94 9.97 0.61
CA TRP A 129 4.34 8.58 0.81
C TRP A 129 4.74 8.24 2.27
N ASP A 130 4.04 8.83 3.23
CA ASP A 130 4.00 8.39 4.63
C ASP A 130 2.96 7.27 4.83
N ASN A 131 2.86 6.71 6.04
CA ASN A 131 1.90 5.64 6.36
C ASN A 131 0.44 6.04 6.00
N ALA A 132 0.08 7.29 6.25
CA ALA A 132 -1.25 7.81 5.94
C ALA A 132 -1.54 7.77 4.43
N ALA A 133 -0.59 8.26 3.63
CA ALA A 133 -0.66 8.25 2.17
C ALA A 133 -0.69 6.82 1.60
N TYR A 134 0.16 5.91 2.07
CA TYR A 134 0.22 4.53 1.57
C TYR A 134 -1.10 3.78 1.83
N TRP A 135 -1.54 3.73 3.08
CA TRP A 135 -2.75 3.00 3.43
C TRP A 135 -4.02 3.69 2.90
N GLY A 136 -4.02 5.03 2.84
CA GLY A 136 -5.06 5.79 2.15
C GLY A 136 -5.15 5.45 0.65
N THR A 137 -4.00 5.27 -0.02
CA THR A 137 -3.95 4.81 -1.41
C THR A 137 -4.54 3.40 -1.56
N GLN A 138 -4.18 2.49 -0.65
CA GLN A 138 -4.68 1.11 -0.66
C GLN A 138 -6.21 1.07 -0.54
N VAL A 139 -6.76 1.77 0.47
CA VAL A 139 -8.20 1.85 0.70
C VAL A 139 -8.92 2.52 -0.47
N GLY A 140 -8.42 3.68 -0.93
CA GLY A 140 -9.05 4.42 -2.03
C GLY A 140 -9.07 3.64 -3.34
N THR A 141 -7.98 2.95 -3.69
CA THR A 141 -7.94 2.12 -4.91
C THR A 141 -8.75 0.83 -4.78
N ASN A 142 -8.87 0.26 -3.57
CA ASN A 142 -9.78 -0.87 -3.32
C ASN A 142 -11.23 -0.46 -3.52
N ILE A 143 -11.64 0.72 -3.03
CA ILE A 143 -12.98 1.28 -3.24
C ILE A 143 -13.25 1.44 -4.74
N MET A 144 -12.30 1.96 -5.52
CA MET A 144 -12.46 2.04 -6.98
C MET A 144 -12.58 0.66 -7.64
N GLY A 145 -11.92 -0.35 -7.06
CA GLY A 145 -12.02 -1.75 -7.45
C GLY A 145 -13.41 -2.37 -7.28
N THR A 146 -14.27 -1.80 -6.43
CA THR A 146 -15.63 -2.32 -6.18
C THR A 146 -16.64 -1.90 -7.24
N VAL A 147 -16.28 -0.97 -8.15
CA VAL A 147 -17.15 -0.53 -9.23
C VAL A 147 -17.50 -1.72 -10.14
N PRO A 148 -18.80 -2.01 -10.36
CA PRO A 148 -19.20 -3.13 -11.22
C PRO A 148 -18.63 -3.01 -12.64
N PHE A 149 -18.31 -4.15 -13.26
CA PHE A 149 -17.81 -4.31 -14.63
C PHE A 149 -16.40 -3.76 -14.91
N VAL A 150 -16.05 -2.57 -14.41
CA VAL A 150 -14.80 -1.86 -14.76
C VAL A 150 -13.85 -1.65 -13.59
N GLY A 151 -14.26 -1.94 -12.35
CA GLY A 151 -13.49 -1.63 -11.14
C GLY A 151 -12.11 -2.30 -11.09
N ASP A 152 -12.02 -3.60 -11.36
CA ASP A 152 -10.74 -4.32 -11.37
C ASP A 152 -9.75 -3.73 -12.38
N PHE A 153 -10.24 -3.37 -13.58
CA PHE A 153 -9.43 -2.69 -14.59
C PHE A 153 -8.94 -1.32 -14.10
N ILE A 154 -9.82 -0.49 -13.54
CA ILE A 154 -9.46 0.84 -13.01
C ILE A 154 -8.42 0.70 -11.90
N MET A 155 -8.64 -0.19 -10.94
CA MET A 155 -7.72 -0.42 -9.83
C MET A 155 -6.34 -0.85 -10.33
N ARG A 156 -6.25 -1.87 -11.19
CA ARG A 156 -4.98 -2.34 -11.75
C ARG A 156 -4.31 -1.29 -12.62
N PHE A 157 -5.08 -0.49 -13.35
CA PHE A 157 -4.57 0.64 -14.12
C PHE A 157 -4.01 1.74 -13.21
N LEU A 158 -4.63 2.05 -12.08
CA LEU A 158 -4.07 3.06 -11.17
C LEU A 158 -2.84 2.54 -10.44
N ARG A 159 -2.84 1.26 -10.02
CA ARG A 159 -1.72 0.64 -9.31
C ARG A 159 -0.53 0.29 -10.21
N GLY A 160 -0.77 -0.11 -11.44
CA GLY A 160 0.27 -0.73 -12.29
C GLY A 160 0.60 -2.17 -11.92
N GLY A 161 -0.30 -2.84 -11.21
CA GLY A 161 -0.18 -4.21 -10.75
C GLY A 161 -1.37 -4.59 -9.87
N ALA A 162 -1.29 -5.75 -9.22
CA ALA A 162 -2.25 -6.15 -8.18
C ALA A 162 -2.08 -5.31 -6.90
N ASP A 163 -0.82 -5.04 -6.55
CA ASP A 163 -0.42 -4.31 -5.35
C ASP A 163 0.10 -2.90 -5.66
N LEU A 164 0.23 -2.09 -4.61
CA LEU A 164 0.89 -0.79 -4.70
C LEU A 164 2.38 -0.97 -4.96
N GLY A 165 2.90 -0.28 -5.98
CA GLY A 165 4.28 -0.38 -6.40
C GLY A 165 4.81 0.92 -7.02
N PRO A 166 6.02 0.90 -7.61
CA PRO A 166 6.64 2.10 -8.19
C PRO A 166 5.77 2.80 -9.23
N LEU A 167 5.08 2.01 -10.06
CA LEU A 167 4.20 2.54 -11.08
C LEU A 167 3.01 3.30 -10.48
N THR A 168 2.51 2.88 -9.31
CA THR A 168 1.37 3.52 -8.66
C THR A 168 1.68 4.99 -8.37
N LEU A 169 2.81 5.25 -7.72
CA LEU A 169 3.20 6.61 -7.33
C LEU A 169 3.46 7.49 -8.54
N THR A 170 4.16 6.99 -9.57
CA THR A 170 4.38 7.75 -10.80
C THR A 170 3.08 8.10 -11.52
N ARG A 171 2.10 7.20 -11.54
CA ARG A 171 0.79 7.43 -12.16
C ARG A 171 -0.02 8.47 -11.39
N PHE A 172 -0.10 8.34 -10.07
CA PHE A 172 -0.79 9.33 -9.24
C PHE A 172 -0.13 10.71 -9.31
N TYR A 173 1.20 10.79 -9.36
CA TYR A 173 1.90 12.04 -9.64
C TYR A 173 1.50 12.63 -11.00
N SER A 174 1.51 11.84 -12.08
CA SER A 174 1.11 12.33 -13.41
C SER A 174 -0.36 12.79 -13.44
N ILE A 175 -1.25 12.06 -12.76
CA ILE A 175 -2.67 12.41 -12.64
C ILE A 175 -2.83 13.73 -11.89
N HIS A 176 -2.14 13.89 -10.76
CA HIS A 176 -2.26 15.06 -9.89
C HIS A 176 -1.63 16.31 -10.49
N VAL A 177 -0.50 16.20 -11.19
CA VAL A 177 0.27 17.35 -11.67
C VAL A 177 -0.15 17.77 -13.08
N PHE A 178 -0.53 16.82 -13.94
CA PHE A 178 -0.80 17.12 -15.36
C PHE A 178 -2.27 16.92 -15.73
N ILE A 179 -2.83 15.73 -15.46
CA ILE A 179 -4.13 15.35 -16.04
C ILE A 179 -5.27 16.13 -15.40
N ILE A 180 -5.42 16.07 -14.07
CA ILE A 180 -6.53 16.74 -13.37
C ILE A 180 -6.36 18.27 -13.42
N PRO A 181 -5.17 18.87 -13.21
CA PRO A 181 -5.00 20.32 -13.37
C PRO A 181 -5.29 20.80 -14.80
N GLY A 182 -4.88 20.06 -15.82
CA GLY A 182 -5.20 20.37 -17.21
C GLY A 182 -6.72 20.37 -17.46
N ALA A 183 -7.42 19.35 -16.94
CA ALA A 183 -8.88 19.30 -16.99
C ALA A 183 -9.54 20.44 -16.21
N LEU A 184 -9.03 20.79 -15.03
CA LEU A 184 -9.51 21.93 -14.24
C LEU A 184 -9.37 23.24 -15.01
N ILE A 185 -8.21 23.52 -15.62
CA ILE A 185 -8.00 24.74 -16.43
C ILE A 185 -9.02 24.80 -17.56
N LEU A 186 -9.17 23.72 -18.33
CA LEU A 186 -10.11 23.64 -19.44
C LEU A 186 -11.55 23.91 -18.99
N PHE A 187 -12.00 23.25 -17.92
CA PHE A 187 -13.37 23.37 -17.44
C PHE A 187 -13.62 24.69 -16.69
N ILE A 188 -12.61 25.28 -16.03
CA ILE A 188 -12.69 26.63 -15.45
C ILE A 188 -12.88 27.67 -16.56
N LEU A 189 -12.11 27.59 -17.65
CA LEU A 189 -12.27 28.47 -18.80
C LEU A 189 -13.69 28.34 -19.40
N LEU A 190 -14.16 27.11 -19.60
CA LEU A 190 -15.54 26.86 -20.05
C LEU A 190 -16.57 27.45 -19.08
N HIS A 191 -16.38 27.26 -17.78
CA HIS A 191 -17.25 27.80 -16.73
C HIS A 191 -17.31 29.34 -16.79
N LEU A 192 -16.17 30.01 -16.92
CA LEU A 192 -16.10 31.47 -17.04
C LEU A 192 -16.74 31.98 -18.35
N ILE A 193 -16.60 31.26 -19.47
CA ILE A 193 -17.27 31.59 -20.74
C ILE A 193 -18.79 31.49 -20.61
N LEU A 194 -19.30 30.43 -19.98
CA LEU A 194 -20.73 30.29 -19.71
C LEU A 194 -21.24 31.38 -18.77
N PHE A 195 -20.39 31.85 -17.85
CA PHE A 195 -20.75 32.87 -16.86
C PHE A 195 -20.91 34.21 -17.53
N ARG A 196 -19.96 34.54 -18.41
CA ARG A 196 -19.98 35.70 -19.29
C ARG A 196 -21.25 35.74 -20.14
N ARG A 197 -21.66 34.61 -20.70
CA ARG A 197 -22.84 34.52 -21.55
C ARG A 197 -24.16 34.70 -20.79
N ASN A 198 -24.27 34.10 -19.59
CA ASN A 198 -25.54 34.02 -18.85
C ASN A 198 -25.68 35.01 -17.69
N GLY A 199 -24.60 35.70 -17.33
CA GLY A 199 -24.54 36.67 -16.24
C GLY A 199 -24.82 36.09 -14.85
N VAL A 200 -24.74 36.96 -13.84
CA VAL A 200 -25.01 36.61 -12.43
C VAL A 200 -26.49 36.26 -12.19
N THR A 201 -26.73 35.38 -11.21
CA THR A 201 -28.09 35.09 -10.74
C THR A 201 -28.54 36.19 -9.78
N THR A 202 -29.71 36.77 -10.06
CA THR A 202 -30.30 37.88 -9.32
C THR A 202 -31.59 37.44 -8.64
N LEU A 203 -31.79 37.87 -7.39
CA LEU A 203 -33.07 37.75 -6.70
C LEU A 203 -33.99 38.88 -7.15
N ALA A 204 -35.29 38.72 -6.93
CA ALA A 204 -36.28 39.77 -7.24
C ALA A 204 -35.94 41.11 -6.53
N SER A 205 -35.43 41.05 -5.30
CA SER A 205 -35.00 42.23 -4.54
C SER A 205 -33.78 42.93 -5.14
N ASP A 206 -32.94 42.24 -5.90
CA ASP A 206 -31.75 42.82 -6.51
C ASP A 206 -32.10 43.67 -7.72
N LEU A 207 -33.22 43.40 -8.39
CA LEU A 207 -33.71 44.19 -9.51
C LEU A 207 -34.18 45.59 -9.08
N GLN A 208 -34.42 45.80 -7.79
CA GLN A 208 -34.78 47.10 -7.22
C GLN A 208 -33.56 48.00 -6.96
N LYS A 209 -32.34 47.45 -7.02
CA LYS A 209 -31.09 48.18 -6.78
C LYS A 209 -30.43 48.57 -8.11
N PRO A 210 -29.69 49.70 -8.17
CA PRO A 210 -29.03 50.13 -9.39
C PRO A 210 -27.98 49.12 -9.84
N THR A 211 -27.90 48.91 -11.16
CA THR A 211 -26.80 48.15 -11.78
C THR A 211 -25.49 48.90 -11.62
N GLN A 212 -24.42 48.21 -11.24
CA GLN A 212 -23.06 48.77 -11.17
C GLN A 212 -22.10 47.98 -12.05
N PRO A 213 -21.04 48.59 -12.60
CA PRO A 213 -19.97 47.85 -13.27
C PRO A 213 -19.23 46.96 -12.28
N PHE A 214 -18.66 45.85 -12.78
CA PHE A 214 -17.82 44.94 -12.01
C PHE A 214 -16.60 45.66 -11.44
N TRP A 215 -15.92 46.44 -12.29
CA TRP A 215 -14.84 47.32 -11.86
C TRP A 215 -15.38 48.71 -11.48
N PRO A 216 -14.94 49.31 -10.36
CA PRO A 216 -13.96 48.80 -9.40
C PRO A 216 -14.61 48.03 -8.23
N ASN A 217 -15.91 48.18 -8.01
CA ASN A 217 -16.54 47.85 -6.73
C ASN A 217 -16.60 46.35 -6.42
N GLN A 218 -16.97 45.51 -7.40
CA GLN A 218 -17.00 44.06 -7.18
C GLN A 218 -15.59 43.49 -7.15
N PHE A 219 -14.72 43.94 -8.06
CA PHE A 219 -13.32 43.55 -8.05
C PHE A 219 -12.65 43.83 -6.70
N ALA A 220 -12.89 45.00 -6.11
CA ALA A 220 -12.35 45.35 -4.80
C ALA A 220 -12.79 44.36 -3.72
N ARG A 221 -14.05 43.92 -3.71
CA ARG A 221 -14.56 42.93 -2.73
C ARG A 221 -13.96 41.56 -2.95
N ASP A 222 -13.83 41.13 -4.19
CA ASP A 222 -13.20 39.86 -4.57
C ASP A 222 -11.72 39.86 -4.15
N ALA A 223 -11.01 40.97 -4.38
CA ALA A 223 -9.62 41.15 -3.98
C ALA A 223 -9.47 41.20 -2.45
N THR A 224 -10.32 41.94 -1.74
CA THR A 224 -10.31 41.98 -0.27
C THR A 224 -10.55 40.60 0.32
N PHE A 225 -11.56 39.86 -0.17
CA PHE A 225 -11.83 38.51 0.32
C PHE A 225 -10.66 37.56 0.06
N SER A 226 -10.09 37.60 -1.15
CA SER A 226 -8.95 36.75 -1.53
C SER A 226 -7.69 37.07 -0.72
N LEU A 227 -7.45 38.36 -0.42
CA LEU A 227 -6.34 38.79 0.43
C LEU A 227 -6.52 38.30 1.87
N LEU A 228 -7.71 38.45 2.45
CA LEU A 228 -8.01 37.95 3.79
C LEU A 228 -7.86 36.42 3.86
N LEU A 229 -8.36 35.72 2.84
CA LEU A 229 -8.19 34.28 2.70
C LEU A 229 -6.70 33.89 2.64
N PHE A 230 -5.90 34.60 1.83
CA PHE A 230 -4.45 34.37 1.75
C PHE A 230 -3.74 34.61 3.08
N ILE A 231 -4.10 35.67 3.81
CA ILE A 231 -3.55 35.95 5.15
C ILE A 231 -3.87 34.79 6.10
N VAL A 232 -5.10 34.28 6.10
CA VAL A 232 -5.49 33.15 6.95
C VAL A 232 -4.73 31.88 6.58
N ILE A 233 -4.65 31.54 5.28
CA ILE A 233 -3.90 30.38 4.80
C ILE A 233 -2.41 30.51 5.16
N SER A 234 -1.83 31.69 4.98
CA SER A 234 -0.42 31.97 5.29
C SER A 234 -0.15 31.87 6.79
N LEU A 235 -1.04 32.40 7.63
CA LEU A 235 -0.93 32.28 9.09
C LEU A 235 -0.97 30.81 9.52
N LEU A 236 -1.90 30.02 8.96
CA LEU A 236 -1.97 28.59 9.24
C LEU A 236 -0.74 27.84 8.74
N ALA A 237 -0.21 28.19 7.57
CA ALA A 237 1.02 27.59 7.05
C ALA A 237 2.24 27.81 7.97
N VAL A 238 2.26 28.90 8.73
CA VAL A 238 3.32 29.21 9.71
C VAL A 238 3.04 28.56 11.07
N VAL A 239 1.82 28.70 11.59
CA VAL A 239 1.45 28.28 12.96
C VAL A 239 1.18 26.78 13.07
N SER A 240 0.60 26.18 12.03
CA SER A 240 0.32 24.74 11.93
C SER A 240 0.87 24.22 10.59
N PRO A 241 2.20 24.04 10.49
CA PRO A 241 2.82 23.57 9.25
C PRO A 241 2.23 22.23 8.80
N ALA A 242 2.25 21.99 7.49
CA ALA A 242 1.77 20.73 6.93
C ALA A 242 2.48 19.54 7.60
N GLU A 243 1.70 18.55 8.03
CA GLU A 243 2.22 17.35 8.70
C GLU A 243 2.94 16.43 7.71
N LEU A 244 3.92 15.68 8.18
CA LEU A 244 4.54 14.56 7.48
C LEU A 244 4.64 13.43 8.49
N GLY A 245 3.87 12.36 8.28
CA GLY A 245 3.86 11.21 9.18
C GLY A 245 5.13 10.38 9.04
N GLU A 246 5.15 9.22 9.71
CA GLU A 246 6.25 8.28 9.52
C GLU A 246 6.26 7.71 8.10
N LYS A 247 7.46 7.45 7.59
CA LYS A 247 7.68 6.84 6.28
C LYS A 247 6.85 5.57 6.14
N ALA A 248 6.19 5.40 5.00
CA ALA A 248 5.34 4.26 4.75
C ALA A 248 6.06 2.93 5.02
N ASP A 249 5.49 2.11 5.90
CA ASP A 249 5.86 0.72 6.13
C ASP A 249 4.70 -0.20 5.69
N PRO A 250 4.80 -0.83 4.51
CA PRO A 250 3.80 -1.78 4.03
C PRO A 250 3.58 -2.99 4.94
N THR A 251 4.49 -3.25 5.90
CA THR A 251 4.41 -4.36 6.84
C THR A 251 3.69 -3.98 8.15
N ASP A 252 3.51 -2.68 8.41
CA ASP A 252 2.74 -2.18 9.54
C ASP A 252 1.23 -2.19 9.25
N VAL A 253 0.67 -3.39 9.34
CA VAL A 253 -0.78 -3.65 9.27
C VAL A 253 -1.56 -3.17 10.51
N SER A 254 -0.87 -2.66 11.54
CA SER A 254 -1.52 -2.12 12.74
C SER A 254 -1.89 -0.63 12.57
N TYR A 255 -1.32 0.03 11.57
CA TYR A 255 -1.67 1.39 11.21
C TYR A 255 -3.16 1.48 10.84
N LEU A 256 -3.88 2.38 11.51
CA LEU A 256 -5.30 2.64 11.24
C LEU A 256 -5.41 3.78 10.21
N PRO A 257 -5.62 3.49 8.91
CA PRO A 257 -5.75 4.54 7.91
C PRO A 257 -6.95 5.43 8.18
N ARG A 258 -6.68 6.72 8.33
CA ARG A 258 -7.70 7.76 8.35
C ARG A 258 -7.48 8.69 7.16
N PRO A 259 -8.49 8.91 6.31
CA PRO A 259 -8.34 9.84 5.20
C PRO A 259 -8.31 11.28 5.71
N ALA A 260 -7.95 12.21 4.82
CA ALA A 260 -8.03 13.64 5.11
C ALA A 260 -9.44 14.07 5.58
N TRP A 261 -9.50 15.14 6.38
CA TRP A 261 -10.72 15.56 7.10
C TRP A 261 -11.95 15.71 6.20
N TYR A 262 -11.78 16.18 4.97
CA TYR A 262 -12.86 16.35 4.00
C TYR A 262 -13.45 15.03 3.45
N PHE A 263 -12.82 13.88 3.74
CA PHE A 263 -13.33 12.54 3.41
C PHE A 263 -13.76 11.74 4.66
N LEU A 264 -13.58 12.26 5.87
CA LEU A 264 -13.92 11.54 7.10
C LEU A 264 -15.41 11.21 7.21
N PHE A 265 -16.29 12.08 6.72
CA PHE A 265 -17.71 11.78 6.69
C PHE A 265 -18.04 10.52 5.88
N LEU A 266 -17.35 10.31 4.75
CA LEU A 266 -17.54 9.16 3.88
C LEU A 266 -16.95 7.91 4.53
N PHE A 267 -15.78 8.05 5.16
CA PHE A 267 -15.17 6.99 5.96
C PHE A 267 -16.10 6.51 7.08
N GLU A 268 -16.74 7.43 7.81
CA GLU A 268 -17.71 7.07 8.85
C GLU A 268 -18.96 6.42 8.25
N LEU A 269 -19.49 6.97 7.15
CA LEU A 269 -20.65 6.42 6.46
C LEU A 269 -20.40 4.97 6.03
N LEU A 270 -19.21 4.64 5.52
CA LEU A 270 -18.85 3.30 5.07
C LEU A 270 -18.93 2.25 6.19
N LYS A 271 -18.71 2.64 7.46
CA LYS A 271 -18.80 1.70 8.61
C LYS A 271 -20.21 1.15 8.82
N PHE A 272 -21.24 1.86 8.35
CA PHE A 272 -22.63 1.40 8.45
C PHE A 272 -23.02 0.37 7.37
N PHE A 273 -22.13 0.08 6.41
CA PHE A 273 -22.42 -0.80 5.27
C PHE A 273 -21.39 -1.93 5.15
N PRO A 274 -21.37 -2.90 6.08
CA PRO A 274 -20.39 -3.99 6.04
C PRO A 274 -20.66 -5.00 4.90
N GLY A 275 -19.60 -5.59 4.38
CA GLY A 275 -19.64 -6.71 3.43
C GLY A 275 -20.19 -6.31 2.05
N ARG A 276 -21.13 -7.10 1.51
CA ARG A 276 -21.70 -6.87 0.16
C ARG A 276 -22.35 -5.48 -0.01
N TRP A 277 -22.78 -4.87 1.10
CA TRP A 277 -23.44 -3.57 1.10
C TRP A 277 -22.46 -2.40 1.02
N GLU A 278 -21.15 -2.64 1.18
CA GLU A 278 -20.11 -1.61 1.08
C GLU A 278 -20.12 -0.94 -0.30
N ILE A 279 -20.45 -1.69 -1.36
CA ILE A 279 -20.60 -1.16 -2.73
C ILE A 279 -21.68 -0.08 -2.79
N LEU A 280 -22.76 -0.23 -2.01
CA LEU A 280 -23.84 0.75 -1.97
C LEU A 280 -23.32 2.07 -1.39
N ALA A 281 -22.53 2.04 -0.32
CA ALA A 281 -22.00 3.26 0.29
C ALA A 281 -20.83 3.87 -0.48
N SER A 282 -19.96 3.04 -1.06
CA SER A 282 -18.74 3.48 -1.76
C SER A 282 -18.99 3.93 -3.19
N VAL A 283 -19.95 3.32 -3.89
CA VAL A 283 -20.27 3.61 -5.30
C VAL A 283 -21.71 4.10 -5.45
N GLY A 284 -22.67 3.41 -4.84
CA GLY A 284 -24.10 3.70 -5.02
C GLY A 284 -24.52 5.11 -4.54
N ILE A 285 -24.23 5.45 -3.28
CA ILE A 285 -24.60 6.73 -2.67
C ILE A 285 -23.92 7.91 -3.42
N PRO A 286 -22.59 7.89 -3.67
CA PRO A 286 -21.95 8.95 -4.47
C PRO A 286 -22.53 9.06 -5.88
N LEU A 287 -22.81 7.94 -6.56
CA LEU A 287 -23.39 7.95 -7.90
C LEU A 287 -24.78 8.58 -7.89
N VAL A 288 -25.64 8.19 -6.95
CA VAL A 288 -26.98 8.79 -6.79
C VAL A 288 -26.86 10.29 -6.48
N ALA A 289 -25.91 10.69 -5.62
CA ALA A 289 -25.68 12.11 -5.33
C ALA A 289 -25.29 12.90 -6.59
N VAL A 290 -24.41 12.36 -7.43
CA VAL A 290 -24.02 12.98 -8.71
C VAL A 290 -25.21 13.05 -9.68
N ILE A 291 -25.99 11.97 -9.81
CA ILE A 291 -27.19 11.93 -10.66
C ILE A 291 -28.21 12.98 -10.19
N VAL A 292 -28.46 13.06 -8.88
CA VAL A 292 -29.35 14.08 -8.31
C VAL A 292 -28.84 15.46 -8.66
N LEU A 293 -27.56 15.76 -8.39
CA LEU A 293 -26.96 17.06 -8.73
C LEU A 293 -27.17 17.39 -10.21
N TRP A 294 -26.86 16.49 -11.13
CA TRP A 294 -26.99 16.75 -12.57
C TRP A 294 -28.44 16.84 -13.05
N SER A 295 -29.37 16.18 -12.38
CA SER A 295 -30.80 16.24 -12.71
C SER A 295 -31.50 17.51 -12.23
N LEU A 296 -30.96 18.21 -11.22
CA LEU A 296 -31.59 19.39 -10.59
C LEU A 296 -32.09 20.46 -11.57
N PRO A 297 -31.31 20.89 -12.60
CA PRO A 297 -31.78 21.90 -13.55
C PRO A 297 -33.04 21.51 -14.32
N PHE A 298 -33.27 20.21 -14.49
CA PHE A 298 -34.37 19.67 -15.30
C PHE A 298 -35.62 19.37 -14.47
N VAL A 299 -35.43 19.10 -13.18
CA VAL A 299 -36.51 18.79 -12.22
C VAL A 299 -37.08 20.08 -11.61
N ASP A 300 -36.24 21.01 -11.14
CA ASP A 300 -36.71 22.26 -10.52
C ASP A 300 -37.00 23.33 -11.60
N ARG A 301 -38.25 23.36 -12.06
CA ARG A 301 -38.76 24.33 -13.04
C ARG A 301 -39.36 25.59 -12.42
N SER A 302 -39.20 25.82 -11.11
CA SER A 302 -39.82 26.98 -10.47
C SER A 302 -39.25 28.30 -11.01
N THR A 303 -40.14 29.26 -11.29
CA THR A 303 -39.79 30.58 -11.84
C THR A 303 -39.52 31.62 -10.75
N LEU A 304 -40.01 31.38 -9.53
CA LEU A 304 -39.86 32.28 -8.39
C LEU A 304 -38.43 32.26 -7.85
N ARG A 305 -37.81 33.45 -7.77
CA ARG A 305 -36.44 33.68 -7.25
C ARG A 305 -36.48 34.56 -6.00
N THR A 306 -37.23 34.13 -4.99
CA THR A 306 -37.27 34.77 -3.66
C THR A 306 -36.69 33.84 -2.61
N LEU A 307 -36.00 34.38 -1.60
CA LEU A 307 -35.39 33.55 -0.55
C LEU A 307 -36.46 32.77 0.26
N ALA A 308 -37.66 33.36 0.44
CA ALA A 308 -38.79 32.71 1.09
C ALA A 308 -39.25 31.44 0.34
N SER A 309 -39.25 31.47 -1.00
CA SER A 309 -39.57 30.29 -1.82
C SER A 309 -38.49 29.20 -1.77
N ARG A 310 -37.32 29.49 -1.18
CA ARG A 310 -36.16 28.60 -1.08
C ARG A 310 -35.96 28.04 0.33
N ARG A 311 -36.91 28.22 1.25
CA ARG A 311 -36.84 27.66 2.62
C ARG A 311 -36.57 26.15 2.64
N GLY A 312 -37.20 25.39 1.74
CA GLY A 312 -36.94 23.95 1.60
C GLY A 312 -35.50 23.63 1.17
N ALA A 313 -34.97 24.37 0.18
CA ALA A 313 -33.58 24.22 -0.26
C ALA A 313 -32.59 24.60 0.85
N ILE A 314 -32.86 25.67 1.61
CA ILE A 314 -32.04 26.07 2.76
C ILE A 314 -32.07 25.00 3.85
N GLY A 315 -33.25 24.48 4.20
CA GLY A 315 -33.39 23.40 5.18
C GLY A 315 -32.64 22.14 4.76
N PHE A 316 -32.76 21.74 3.49
CA PHE A 316 -32.02 20.60 2.93
C PHE A 316 -30.51 20.82 2.98
N SER A 317 -30.01 21.98 2.53
CA SER A 317 -28.58 22.31 2.62
C SER A 317 -28.09 22.34 4.06
N GLY A 318 -28.88 22.84 5.01
CA GLY A 318 -28.58 22.79 6.44
C GLY A 318 -28.47 21.36 6.95
N LEU A 319 -29.40 20.48 6.58
CA LEU A 319 -29.38 19.06 6.97
C LEU A 319 -28.17 18.33 6.38
N VAL A 320 -27.84 18.57 5.11
CA VAL A 320 -26.63 18.00 4.47
C VAL A 320 -25.37 18.49 5.19
N LEU A 321 -25.29 19.78 5.53
CA LEU A 321 -24.16 20.33 6.28
C LEU A 321 -24.06 19.71 7.68
N LEU A 322 -25.18 19.57 8.39
CA LEU A 322 -25.23 18.93 9.70
C LEU A 322 -24.83 17.46 9.63
N ALA A 323 -25.28 16.71 8.62
CA ALA A 323 -24.87 15.33 8.41
C ALA A 323 -23.36 15.24 8.11
N TRP A 324 -22.85 16.10 7.23
CA TRP A 324 -21.43 16.13 6.89
C TRP A 324 -20.54 16.43 8.11
N VAL A 325 -20.89 17.46 8.89
CA VAL A 325 -20.18 17.82 10.13
C VAL A 325 -20.35 16.73 11.18
N GLY A 326 -21.55 16.18 11.35
CA GLY A 326 -21.86 15.14 12.32
C GLY A 326 -21.07 13.85 12.07
N PHE A 327 -21.05 13.35 10.83
CA PHE A 327 -20.26 12.18 10.47
C PHE A 327 -18.75 12.45 10.54
N THR A 328 -18.30 13.65 10.13
CA THR A 328 -16.89 14.04 10.28
C THR A 328 -16.47 14.07 11.75
N TYR A 329 -17.34 14.59 12.63
CA TYR A 329 -17.10 14.59 14.08
C TYR A 329 -17.11 13.18 14.65
N ALA A 330 -18.10 12.36 14.28
CA ALA A 330 -18.20 10.96 14.70
C ALA A 330 -16.97 10.12 14.29
N ALA A 331 -16.43 10.34 13.09
CA ALA A 331 -15.18 9.70 12.65
C ALA A 331 -13.99 9.97 13.58
N ASN A 332 -13.99 11.13 14.24
CA ASN A 332 -12.93 11.54 15.17
C ASN A 332 -13.19 11.09 16.61
N LEU A 333 -14.38 10.56 16.93
CA LEU A 333 -14.63 10.00 18.25
C LEU A 333 -13.83 8.70 18.44
N PRO A 334 -13.38 8.40 19.67
CA PRO A 334 -12.90 7.07 20.03
C PRO A 334 -13.99 6.06 19.70
N ALA A 335 -13.65 4.93 19.09
CA ALA A 335 -14.63 3.91 18.74
C ALA A 335 -15.42 3.50 20.01
N GLY A 336 -16.73 3.73 20.01
CA GLY A 336 -17.60 3.27 21.10
C GLY A 336 -17.68 1.74 21.13
N PRO A 337 -18.03 1.12 22.27
CA PRO A 337 -17.96 -0.33 22.49
C PRO A 337 -19.00 -1.18 21.70
N GLY A 338 -19.53 -0.71 20.57
CA GLY A 338 -20.59 -1.41 19.84
C GLY A 338 -20.73 -1.08 18.36
N VAL A 339 -19.85 -0.26 17.80
CA VAL A 339 -19.69 -0.18 16.33
C VAL A 339 -18.57 -1.14 16.00
N ILE A 340 -18.75 -2.00 15.00
CA ILE A 340 -17.72 -2.92 14.50
C ILE A 340 -16.59 -2.07 13.92
N ALA A 341 -15.79 -1.51 14.82
CA ALA A 341 -14.43 -1.18 14.57
C ALA A 341 -13.78 -2.50 14.20
N ALA A 342 -13.10 -2.50 13.06
CA ALA A 342 -11.84 -3.21 12.95
C ALA A 342 -10.90 -2.64 14.04
N GLY A 343 -11.19 -2.97 15.30
CA GLY A 343 -10.28 -2.96 16.44
C GLY A 343 -10.03 -4.43 16.80
N PRO A 344 -8.85 -4.78 17.33
CA PRO A 344 -8.44 -6.17 17.52
C PRO A 344 -9.56 -6.93 18.20
N VAL A 345 -10.15 -7.90 17.48
CA VAL A 345 -11.12 -8.81 18.05
C VAL A 345 -10.46 -9.42 19.29
N ALA A 346 -11.11 -9.29 20.45
CA ALA A 346 -10.73 -10.08 21.61
C ALA A 346 -11.05 -11.53 21.25
N VAL A 347 -10.05 -12.23 20.71
CA VAL A 347 -10.14 -13.63 20.31
C VAL A 347 -10.33 -14.46 21.57
N ASP A 348 -11.28 -15.38 21.56
CA ASP A 348 -11.36 -16.39 22.61
C ASP A 348 -10.23 -17.42 22.39
N GLU A 349 -9.13 -17.25 23.11
CA GLU A 349 -7.95 -18.12 23.00
C GLU A 349 -8.29 -19.60 23.22
N ALA A 350 -9.30 -19.92 24.04
CA ALA A 350 -9.70 -21.31 24.26
C ALA A 350 -10.33 -21.91 22.99
N SER A 351 -11.25 -21.19 22.36
CA SER A 351 -11.89 -21.59 21.09
C SER A 351 -10.90 -21.56 19.94
N ALA A 352 -10.06 -20.54 19.85
CA ALA A 352 -9.02 -20.44 18.84
C ALA A 352 -8.00 -21.58 18.95
N ARG A 353 -7.68 -22.04 20.16
CA ARG A 353 -6.81 -23.21 20.35
C ARG A 353 -7.46 -24.51 19.92
N ARG A 354 -8.76 -24.70 20.18
CA ARG A 354 -9.51 -25.86 19.66
C ARG A 354 -9.56 -25.84 18.14
N GLY A 355 -9.76 -24.68 17.52
CA GLY A 355 -9.69 -24.52 16.06
C GLY A 355 -8.29 -24.81 15.49
N MET A 356 -7.23 -24.37 16.17
CA MET A 356 -5.84 -24.71 15.82
C MET A 356 -5.60 -26.22 15.85
N GLU A 357 -6.12 -26.90 16.86
CA GLU A 357 -6.01 -28.35 17.00
C GLU A 357 -6.75 -29.09 15.88
N MET A 358 -7.92 -28.61 15.46
CA MET A 358 -8.64 -29.18 14.34
C MET A 358 -7.88 -29.07 13.02
N VAL A 359 -7.18 -27.95 12.79
CA VAL A 359 -6.36 -27.73 11.60
C VAL A 359 -5.06 -28.54 11.66
N SER A 360 -4.39 -28.61 12.81
CA SER A 360 -3.13 -29.33 12.97
C SER A 360 -3.30 -30.86 12.99
N SER A 361 -4.41 -31.35 13.52
CA SER A 361 -4.78 -32.78 13.51
C SER A 361 -5.36 -33.25 12.17
N ARG A 362 -5.54 -32.35 11.18
CA ARG A 362 -6.21 -32.61 9.91
C ARG A 362 -7.63 -33.16 10.06
N LYS A 363 -8.33 -32.75 11.12
CA LYS A 363 -9.79 -32.97 11.23
C LYS A 363 -10.55 -32.17 10.17
N VAL A 364 -9.96 -31.05 9.74
CA VAL A 364 -10.36 -30.27 8.57
C VAL A 364 -9.13 -29.95 7.74
N ASP A 365 -9.22 -30.17 6.43
CA ASP A 365 -8.09 -30.05 5.49
C ASP A 365 -7.82 -28.61 5.03
N CYS A 366 -7.88 -27.65 5.96
CA CYS A 366 -7.64 -26.23 5.66
C CYS A 366 -6.22 -26.01 5.08
N LEU A 367 -5.24 -26.79 5.53
CA LEU A 367 -3.84 -26.70 5.08
C LEU A 367 -3.62 -27.24 3.67
N GLU A 368 -4.56 -27.96 3.04
CA GLU A 368 -4.41 -28.35 1.64
C GLU A 368 -4.53 -27.16 0.70
N CYS A 369 -5.38 -26.20 1.05
CA CYS A 369 -5.62 -25.02 0.25
C CYS A 369 -4.86 -23.79 0.77
N HIS A 370 -4.78 -23.61 2.09
CA HIS A 370 -4.22 -22.41 2.70
C HIS A 370 -2.82 -22.61 3.27
N THR A 371 -1.99 -21.57 3.16
CA THR A 371 -0.70 -21.50 3.86
C THR A 371 -0.89 -20.84 5.21
N ILE A 372 -0.49 -21.50 6.30
CA ILE A 372 -0.46 -20.98 7.68
C ILE A 372 0.94 -21.17 8.25
N ASN A 373 1.59 -20.09 8.66
CA ASN A 373 2.96 -20.06 9.20
C ASN A 373 3.96 -20.80 8.30
N GLY A 374 3.80 -20.69 6.99
CA GLY A 374 4.67 -21.34 5.99
C GLY A 374 4.38 -22.81 5.73
N ALA A 375 3.36 -23.41 6.37
CA ALA A 375 2.90 -24.77 6.12
C ALA A 375 1.56 -24.77 5.36
N GLY A 376 1.39 -25.73 4.43
CA GLY A 376 0.14 -25.93 3.68
C GLY A 376 0.25 -25.63 2.18
N GLY A 377 -0.89 -25.46 1.52
CA GLY A 377 -1.02 -25.23 0.07
C GLY A 377 -1.20 -23.76 -0.32
N SER A 378 -1.30 -23.51 -1.62
CA SER A 378 -1.37 -22.15 -2.21
C SER A 378 -2.61 -21.91 -3.07
N VAL A 379 -3.63 -22.78 -2.95
CA VAL A 379 -4.89 -22.68 -3.70
C VAL A 379 -5.75 -21.54 -3.15
N GLY A 380 -5.81 -21.41 -1.83
CA GLY A 380 -6.42 -20.31 -1.11
C GLY A 380 -5.37 -19.27 -0.65
N PRO A 381 -5.81 -18.10 -0.16
CA PRO A 381 -4.91 -17.07 0.36
C PRO A 381 -4.09 -17.56 1.55
N ASN A 382 -2.90 -16.98 1.73
CA ASN A 382 -2.07 -17.21 2.90
C ASN A 382 -2.76 -16.62 4.15
N LEU A 383 -3.01 -17.47 5.14
CA LEU A 383 -3.74 -17.12 6.35
C LEU A 383 -2.84 -16.81 7.55
N SER A 384 -1.50 -16.91 7.42
CA SER A 384 -0.55 -16.73 8.54
C SER A 384 -0.69 -15.40 9.29
N ALA A 385 -1.24 -14.39 8.62
CA ALA A 385 -1.49 -13.05 9.14
C ALA A 385 -2.97 -12.65 9.01
N PHE A 386 -3.88 -13.62 8.86
CA PHE A 386 -5.27 -13.35 8.50
C PHE A 386 -6.04 -12.59 9.58
N GLY A 387 -5.75 -12.85 10.86
CA GLY A 387 -6.34 -12.14 11.99
C GLY A 387 -6.11 -10.63 11.93
N LYS A 388 -5.01 -10.17 11.29
CA LYS A 388 -4.70 -8.75 11.09
C LYS A 388 -5.70 -8.04 10.16
N GLN A 389 -6.51 -8.79 9.40
CA GLN A 389 -7.59 -8.23 8.57
C GLN A 389 -8.82 -7.83 9.38
N ASN A 390 -8.84 -8.14 10.69
CA ASN A 390 -9.82 -7.67 11.66
C ASN A 390 -11.28 -7.96 11.29
N LYS A 391 -11.50 -9.16 10.70
CA LYS A 391 -12.83 -9.69 10.44
C LYS A 391 -13.40 -10.21 11.75
N SER A 392 -14.67 -9.92 12.03
CA SER A 392 -15.33 -10.43 13.24
C SER A 392 -15.44 -11.96 13.20
N VAL A 393 -15.33 -12.60 14.36
CA VAL A 393 -15.51 -14.06 14.49
C VAL A 393 -16.88 -14.48 13.95
N VAL A 394 -17.93 -13.71 14.24
CA VAL A 394 -19.29 -13.94 13.71
C VAL A 394 -19.32 -13.94 12.18
N TYR A 395 -18.56 -13.04 11.54
CA TYR A 395 -18.43 -13.04 10.08
C TYR A 395 -17.74 -14.32 9.59
N LEU A 396 -16.61 -14.67 10.19
CA LEU A 396 -15.81 -15.84 9.81
C LEU A 396 -16.56 -17.15 10.01
N GLU A 397 -17.29 -17.28 11.11
CA GLU A 397 -18.16 -18.42 11.40
C GLU A 397 -19.22 -18.59 10.31
N SER A 398 -19.90 -17.50 9.95
CA SER A 398 -20.89 -17.53 8.88
C SER A 398 -20.28 -17.81 7.49
N TYR A 399 -19.03 -17.38 7.27
CA TYR A 399 -18.32 -17.58 6.02
C TYR A 399 -17.84 -19.03 5.87
N ILE A 400 -17.23 -19.60 6.91
CA ILE A 400 -16.77 -21.00 6.94
C ILE A 400 -17.97 -21.95 6.81
N ALA A 401 -19.11 -21.60 7.42
CA ALA A 401 -20.33 -22.39 7.31
C ALA A 401 -20.87 -22.45 5.86
N ASP A 402 -20.93 -21.32 5.16
CA ASP A 402 -21.48 -21.21 3.81
C ASP A 402 -20.80 -20.10 2.98
N PRO A 403 -19.62 -20.38 2.37
CA PRO A 403 -18.88 -19.40 1.59
C PRO A 403 -19.63 -18.88 0.35
N ALA A 404 -20.49 -19.73 -0.24
CA ALA A 404 -21.26 -19.43 -1.45
C ALA A 404 -22.21 -18.23 -1.27
N LYS A 405 -22.60 -17.93 -0.02
CA LYS A 405 -23.40 -16.76 0.35
C LYS A 405 -22.66 -15.43 0.21
N TYR A 406 -21.33 -15.42 0.20
CA TYR A 406 -20.50 -14.22 0.23
C TYR A 406 -19.70 -13.98 -1.06
N ARG A 407 -19.43 -15.04 -1.83
CA ARG A 407 -18.87 -15.01 -3.20
C ARG A 407 -19.06 -16.38 -3.86
N ASN A 408 -18.96 -16.47 -5.19
CA ASN A 408 -18.69 -17.75 -5.87
C ASN A 408 -17.24 -18.17 -5.59
N ASP A 409 -16.95 -18.54 -4.35
CA ASP A 409 -15.64 -19.03 -3.91
C ASP A 409 -15.56 -20.54 -4.13
N ILE A 410 -14.35 -21.03 -4.40
CA ILE A 410 -14.01 -22.46 -4.51
C ILE A 410 -13.86 -23.12 -3.13
N MET A 411 -13.90 -22.33 -2.05
CA MET A 411 -13.85 -22.83 -0.67
C MET A 411 -15.06 -23.74 -0.35
N PRO A 412 -14.85 -24.97 0.16
CA PRO A 412 -15.92 -25.86 0.58
C PRO A 412 -16.75 -25.28 1.73
N ALA A 413 -18.05 -25.58 1.76
CA ALA A 413 -18.93 -25.23 2.87
C ALA A 413 -18.81 -26.25 4.01
N TYR A 414 -18.62 -25.77 5.24
CA TYR A 414 -18.47 -26.63 6.42
C TYR A 414 -19.70 -26.68 7.33
N GLY A 415 -20.73 -25.87 7.05
CA GLY A 415 -21.92 -25.74 7.91
C GLY A 415 -22.79 -27.00 8.02
N GLY A 416 -22.63 -27.96 7.10
CA GLY A 416 -23.26 -29.29 7.18
C GLY A 416 -22.33 -30.40 7.69
N SER A 417 -21.02 -30.13 7.77
CA SER A 417 -19.98 -31.13 8.07
C SER A 417 -19.38 -30.97 9.47
N LEU A 418 -19.56 -29.80 10.09
CA LEU A 418 -19.08 -29.47 11.43
C LEU A 418 -20.24 -29.09 12.35
N LYS A 419 -20.08 -29.29 13.65
CA LYS A 419 -20.99 -28.72 14.65
C LYS A 419 -20.85 -27.19 14.68
N PRO A 420 -21.87 -26.45 15.14
CA PRO A 420 -21.80 -24.99 15.29
C PRO A 420 -20.59 -24.55 16.14
N GLU A 421 -20.33 -25.23 17.25
CA GLU A 421 -19.19 -24.98 18.13
C GLU A 421 -17.84 -25.17 17.42
N GLU A 422 -17.72 -26.18 16.55
CA GLU A 422 -16.49 -26.46 15.80
C GLU A 422 -16.25 -25.41 14.69
N THR A 423 -17.33 -24.89 14.12
CA THR A 423 -17.27 -23.80 13.13
C THR A 423 -16.86 -22.49 13.80
N HIS A 424 -17.36 -22.26 15.00
CA HIS A 424 -16.97 -21.13 15.85
C HIS A 424 -15.49 -21.21 16.27
N ASP A 425 -15.02 -22.39 16.69
CA ASP A 425 -13.61 -22.62 17.05
C ASP A 425 -12.66 -22.33 15.87
N LEU A 426 -13.02 -22.73 14.64
CA LEU A 426 -12.25 -22.41 13.43
C LEU A 426 -12.27 -20.91 13.09
N ALA A 427 -13.38 -20.24 13.33
CA ALA A 427 -13.52 -18.79 13.13
C ALA A 427 -12.64 -18.00 14.10
N GLU A 428 -12.63 -18.39 15.37
CA GLU A 428 -11.73 -17.86 16.42
C GLU A 428 -10.27 -18.14 16.08
N TYR A 429 -9.94 -19.34 15.58
CA TYR A 429 -8.58 -19.65 15.15
C TYR A 429 -8.15 -18.75 13.98
N ALA A 430 -8.98 -18.63 12.94
CA ALA A 430 -8.69 -17.75 11.81
C ALA A 430 -8.52 -16.28 12.25
N ALA A 431 -9.34 -15.79 13.17
CA ALA A 431 -9.22 -14.46 13.77
C ALA A 431 -7.94 -14.28 14.60
N SER A 432 -7.40 -15.36 15.17
CA SER A 432 -6.16 -15.36 15.96
C SER A 432 -4.88 -15.25 15.11
N LEU A 433 -4.92 -15.68 13.84
CA LEU A 433 -3.71 -15.89 13.04
C LEU A 433 -2.93 -14.59 12.80
N GLY A 434 -1.72 -14.52 13.36
CA GLY A 434 -0.84 -13.36 13.28
C GLY A 434 -1.22 -12.20 14.21
N VAL A 435 -2.20 -12.39 15.11
CA VAL A 435 -2.61 -11.43 16.14
C VAL A 435 -2.36 -11.99 17.54
N VAL A 436 -2.65 -13.27 17.77
CA VAL A 436 -2.47 -13.96 19.04
C VAL A 436 -1.55 -15.17 18.82
N THR A 437 -0.47 -15.25 19.60
CA THR A 437 0.39 -16.43 19.60
C THR A 437 -0.27 -17.52 20.43
N LEU A 438 -1.02 -18.41 19.78
CA LEU A 438 -1.58 -19.60 20.42
C LEU A 438 -0.46 -20.59 20.69
N ALA A 439 0.14 -20.51 21.88
CA ALA A 439 1.07 -21.54 22.35
C ALA A 439 0.31 -22.87 22.56
N PRO A 440 0.87 -24.03 22.19
CA PRO A 440 0.29 -25.31 22.60
C PRO A 440 0.24 -25.37 24.12
N GLN A 441 -0.93 -25.70 24.70
CA GLN A 441 -1.00 -25.80 26.14
C GLN A 441 -0.29 -27.03 26.66
N VAL A 442 0.72 -26.77 27.47
CA VAL A 442 1.08 -27.59 28.61
C VAL A 442 0.64 -26.80 29.84
N SER A 443 -0.16 -27.43 30.69
CA SER A 443 -0.79 -26.85 31.88
C SER A 443 0.22 -26.30 32.90
N SER A 444 0.03 -25.03 33.30
CA SER A 444 0.50 -24.35 34.53
C SER A 444 2.03 -24.11 34.74
N PRO A 445 2.41 -23.07 35.52
CA PRO A 445 3.51 -22.17 35.19
C PRO A 445 4.87 -22.66 35.71
N ILE A 446 5.90 -22.63 34.86
CA ILE A 446 7.30 -22.77 35.31
C ILE A 446 8.18 -21.76 34.55
N SER A 447 8.55 -20.70 35.27
CA SER A 447 9.83 -19.97 35.29
C SER A 447 10.63 -19.76 33.98
N ALA A 448 11.10 -18.52 33.78
CA ALA A 448 12.08 -18.06 32.79
C ALA A 448 13.47 -18.76 32.82
N ALA A 449 13.57 -19.95 33.43
CA ALA A 449 14.77 -20.75 33.54
C ALA A 449 14.83 -21.92 32.52
N SER A 450 13.87 -22.06 31.61
CA SER A 450 13.79 -23.24 30.73
C SER A 450 14.12 -23.01 29.25
N VAL A 451 14.53 -21.80 28.83
CA VAL A 451 15.19 -21.65 27.52
C VAL A 451 16.66 -22.06 27.69
N HIS A 452 16.92 -23.36 27.69
CA HIS A 452 18.29 -23.84 27.56
C HIS A 452 18.82 -23.42 26.18
N ALA A 453 20.01 -22.80 26.18
CA ALA A 453 20.72 -22.48 24.96
C ALA A 453 20.88 -23.74 24.11
N SER A 454 20.13 -23.85 23.01
CA SER A 454 20.07 -25.05 22.18
C SER A 454 20.54 -24.74 20.77
N ALA A 455 21.26 -25.68 20.17
CA ALA A 455 21.72 -25.56 18.79
C ALA A 455 20.55 -25.46 17.79
N GLU A 456 19.37 -25.98 18.15
CA GLU A 456 18.16 -25.90 17.32
C GLU A 456 17.59 -24.48 17.30
N PHE A 457 17.51 -23.82 18.46
CA PHE A 457 17.10 -22.41 18.53
C PHE A 457 18.10 -21.49 17.81
N GLY A 458 19.41 -21.78 17.94
CA GLY A 458 20.44 -21.08 17.16
C GLY A 458 20.31 -21.26 15.64
N ARG A 459 19.86 -22.43 15.19
CA ARG A 459 19.57 -22.70 13.77
C ARG A 459 18.38 -21.88 13.27
N GLU A 460 17.30 -21.82 14.05
CA GLU A 460 16.09 -21.05 13.71
C GLU A 460 16.39 -19.55 13.57
N LEU A 461 17.21 -18.99 14.46
CA LEU A 461 17.66 -17.59 14.36
C LEU A 461 18.31 -17.24 13.00
N ILE A 462 18.99 -18.21 12.38
CA ILE A 462 19.62 -18.06 11.06
C ILE A 462 18.62 -18.32 9.93
N VAL A 463 17.78 -19.36 10.03
CA VAL A 463 16.82 -19.77 8.99
C VAL A 463 15.70 -18.74 8.83
N ASP A 464 15.17 -18.23 9.94
CA ASP A 464 14.12 -17.19 9.97
C ASP A 464 14.66 -15.79 9.68
N ARG A 465 15.97 -15.69 9.39
CA ARG A 465 16.70 -14.46 9.05
C ARG A 465 16.68 -13.38 10.14
N LYS A 466 16.40 -13.74 11.41
CA LYS A 466 16.56 -12.83 12.56
C LYS A 466 18.02 -12.39 12.72
N VAL A 467 18.96 -13.30 12.46
CA VAL A 467 20.40 -13.03 12.40
C VAL A 467 20.89 -13.30 10.98
N ALA A 468 21.40 -12.27 10.32
CA ALA A 468 21.62 -12.28 8.88
C ALA A 468 22.92 -13.00 8.42
N CYS A 469 23.30 -14.10 9.08
CA CYS A 469 24.54 -14.84 8.80
C CYS A 469 24.63 -15.31 7.34
N LEU A 470 23.53 -15.80 6.76
CA LEU A 470 23.45 -16.30 5.37
C LEU A 470 23.64 -15.20 4.30
N ARG A 471 23.64 -13.91 4.67
CA ARG A 471 23.95 -12.83 3.71
C ARG A 471 25.41 -12.79 3.30
N CYS A 472 26.29 -13.26 4.18
CA CYS A 472 27.74 -13.20 4.00
C CYS A 472 28.40 -14.57 4.07
N HIS A 473 27.85 -15.53 4.83
CA HIS A 473 28.39 -16.87 4.98
C HIS A 473 27.58 -17.91 4.22
N VAL A 474 28.25 -19.00 3.85
CA VAL A 474 27.60 -20.22 3.42
C VAL A 474 27.49 -21.16 4.61
N ILE A 475 26.30 -21.73 4.83
CA ILE A 475 26.03 -22.74 5.87
C ILE A 475 25.16 -23.83 5.26
N ASN A 476 25.66 -25.07 5.26
CA ASN A 476 25.06 -26.25 4.65
C ASN A 476 24.52 -25.99 3.23
N GLY A 477 25.31 -25.29 2.41
CA GLY A 477 24.96 -24.95 1.02
C GLY A 477 23.96 -23.80 0.85
N GLN A 478 23.51 -23.16 1.94
CA GLN A 478 22.66 -21.97 1.92
C GLN A 478 23.47 -20.70 2.15
N GLY A 479 23.07 -19.59 1.52
CA GLY A 479 23.67 -18.26 1.73
C GLY A 479 24.52 -17.76 0.55
N LYS A 480 25.32 -16.72 0.77
CA LYS A 480 26.24 -16.13 -0.23
C LYS A 480 27.70 -16.30 0.19
N ALA A 481 28.59 -16.53 -0.76
CA ALA A 481 30.03 -16.69 -0.53
C ALA A 481 30.76 -15.33 -0.38
N GLY A 482 30.36 -14.52 0.60
CA GLY A 482 31.03 -13.26 0.95
C GLY A 482 32.11 -13.40 2.03
N GLY A 483 32.02 -14.43 2.86
CA GLY A 483 32.92 -14.79 3.94
C GLY A 483 33.17 -16.30 3.96
N ILE A 484 33.79 -16.80 5.03
CA ILE A 484 34.14 -18.23 5.14
C ILE A 484 32.89 -19.13 5.19
N ASP A 485 33.01 -20.34 4.67
CA ASP A 485 31.99 -21.37 4.81
C ASP A 485 31.96 -21.89 6.26
N LEU A 486 30.81 -21.74 6.92
CA LEU A 486 30.62 -22.14 8.31
C LEU A 486 30.01 -23.55 8.45
N SER A 487 29.69 -24.24 7.34
CA SER A 487 29.12 -25.59 7.34
C SER A 487 29.96 -26.62 8.10
N ASN A 488 31.25 -26.33 8.29
CA ASN A 488 32.19 -27.14 9.06
C ASN A 488 32.86 -26.39 10.22
N TYR A 489 32.24 -25.31 10.71
CA TYR A 489 32.84 -24.43 11.71
C TYR A 489 33.19 -25.15 13.03
N GLY A 490 32.35 -26.10 13.43
CA GLY A 490 32.53 -26.93 14.63
C GLY A 490 33.69 -27.92 14.57
N ALA A 491 34.34 -28.10 13.41
CA ALA A 491 35.47 -29.03 13.26
C ALA A 491 36.74 -28.62 14.03
N LYS A 492 36.85 -27.35 14.44
CA LYS A 492 37.98 -26.84 15.24
C LYS A 492 37.73 -26.91 16.76
N GLU A 493 36.59 -27.47 17.19
CA GLU A 493 36.23 -27.73 18.59
C GLU A 493 36.42 -26.53 19.54
N ARG A 494 36.10 -25.33 19.06
CA ARG A 494 36.20 -24.11 19.85
C ARG A 494 35.10 -24.08 20.93
N PRO A 495 35.41 -23.67 22.17
CA PRO A 495 34.39 -23.49 23.21
C PRO A 495 33.32 -22.48 22.76
N ALA A 496 32.04 -22.77 22.98
CA ALA A 496 30.93 -21.91 22.57
C ALA A 496 31.04 -20.49 23.17
N GLN A 497 31.53 -20.36 24.41
CA GLN A 497 31.78 -19.06 25.05
C GLN A 497 32.79 -18.19 24.29
N GLN A 498 33.80 -18.80 23.67
CA GLN A 498 34.77 -18.08 22.84
C GLN A 498 34.12 -17.55 21.55
N VAL A 499 33.14 -18.27 21.01
CA VAL A 499 32.35 -17.85 19.85
C VAL A 499 31.40 -16.70 20.24
N VAL A 500 30.81 -16.74 21.44
CA VAL A 500 29.99 -15.63 21.97
C VAL A 500 30.82 -14.35 22.12
N GLU A 501 32.03 -14.42 22.69
CA GLU A 501 32.91 -13.24 22.81
C GLU A 501 33.27 -12.67 21.43
N TYR A 502 33.55 -13.55 20.46
CA TYR A 502 33.83 -13.16 19.07
C TYR A 502 32.63 -12.48 18.41
N LEU A 503 31.40 -12.99 18.60
CA LEU A 503 30.17 -12.39 18.04
C LEU A 503 29.83 -11.04 18.68
N LYS A 504 30.14 -10.85 19.96
CA LYS A 504 29.95 -9.58 20.66
C LYS A 504 30.94 -8.52 20.18
N ASN A 505 32.21 -8.89 19.95
CA ASN A 505 33.29 -7.96 19.59
C ASN A 505 34.25 -8.47 18.48
N PRO A 506 33.76 -8.65 17.24
CA PRO A 506 34.59 -9.16 16.13
C PRO A 506 35.79 -8.26 15.77
N GLY A 507 35.67 -6.94 15.99
CA GLY A 507 36.75 -5.96 15.70
C GLY A 507 38.03 -6.13 16.55
N LYS A 508 37.95 -6.83 17.69
CA LYS A 508 39.11 -7.20 18.52
C LYS A 508 39.98 -8.29 17.87
N PHE A 509 39.45 -8.98 16.86
CA PHE A 509 40.05 -10.14 16.20
C PHE A 509 40.16 -9.91 14.68
N SER A 510 40.97 -8.94 14.25
CA SER A 510 41.47 -8.68 12.88
C SER A 510 40.51 -8.83 11.67
N HIS A 511 39.18 -8.74 11.87
CA HIS A 511 38.18 -8.85 10.81
C HIS A 511 37.14 -7.70 10.91
N PRO A 512 37.45 -6.50 10.39
CA PRO A 512 36.63 -5.30 10.59
C PRO A 512 35.30 -5.25 9.81
N VAL A 513 35.01 -6.25 8.96
CA VAL A 513 33.85 -6.28 8.06
C VAL A 513 32.62 -6.99 8.69
N MET A 514 32.82 -7.71 9.80
CA MET A 514 31.74 -8.47 10.46
C MET A 514 30.95 -7.58 11.44
N PRO A 515 29.60 -7.53 11.37
CA PRO A 515 28.79 -6.75 12.29
C PRO A 515 28.86 -7.29 13.72
N GLN A 516 28.69 -6.41 14.71
CA GLN A 516 28.69 -6.75 16.13
C GLN A 516 27.28 -7.15 16.60
N PHE A 517 27.17 -8.25 17.35
CA PHE A 517 25.88 -8.79 17.80
C PHE A 517 25.57 -8.50 19.28
N GLN A 518 26.22 -7.50 19.88
CA GLN A 518 26.12 -7.19 21.31
C GLN A 518 24.69 -6.80 21.80
N LYS A 519 23.78 -6.43 20.89
CA LYS A 519 22.38 -6.06 21.22
C LYS A 519 21.42 -7.26 21.30
N LEU A 520 21.86 -8.47 20.94
CA LEU A 520 21.05 -9.68 21.09
C LEU A 520 21.03 -10.12 22.56
N PRO A 521 19.89 -10.66 23.07
CA PRO A 521 19.84 -11.29 24.38
C PRO A 521 20.88 -12.40 24.54
N ASP A 522 21.44 -12.57 25.74
CA ASP A 522 22.53 -13.53 25.99
C ASP A 522 22.15 -14.97 25.63
N VAL A 523 20.89 -15.37 25.86
CA VAL A 523 20.36 -16.70 25.50
C VAL A 523 20.36 -16.93 23.99
N GLU A 524 20.08 -15.91 23.19
CA GLU A 524 20.10 -16.00 21.71
C GLU A 524 21.55 -16.09 21.20
N LEU A 525 22.48 -15.34 21.80
CA LEU A 525 23.90 -15.40 21.47
C LEU A 525 24.52 -16.75 21.82
N GLU A 526 24.19 -17.30 22.98
CA GLU A 526 24.64 -18.62 23.42
C GLU A 526 24.07 -19.73 22.53
N SER A 527 22.80 -19.62 22.14
CA SER A 527 22.16 -20.58 21.22
C SER A 527 22.77 -20.52 19.82
N LEU A 528 23.06 -19.31 19.32
CA LEU A 528 23.73 -19.11 18.04
C LEU A 528 25.15 -19.70 18.05
N ALA A 529 25.91 -19.48 19.13
CA ALA A 529 27.23 -20.07 19.32
C ALA A 529 27.16 -21.60 19.43
N ALA A 530 26.18 -22.13 20.17
CA ALA A 530 25.94 -23.57 20.29
C ALA A 530 25.65 -24.20 18.93
N TYR A 531 24.83 -23.55 18.10
CA TYR A 531 24.57 -24.02 16.74
C TYR A 531 25.83 -24.01 15.88
N LEU A 532 26.58 -22.91 15.85
CA LEU A 532 27.80 -22.80 15.04
C LEU A 532 28.86 -23.85 15.42
N VAL A 533 29.03 -24.13 16.71
CA VAL A 533 29.95 -25.17 17.19
C VAL A 533 29.40 -26.58 16.92
N SER A 534 28.07 -26.74 16.82
CA SER A 534 27.45 -28.00 16.40
C SER A 534 27.59 -28.31 14.91
N LEU A 535 27.94 -27.32 14.08
CA LEU A 535 28.15 -27.48 12.64
C LEU A 535 29.41 -28.30 12.36
N LYS A 536 29.23 -29.61 12.35
CA LYS A 536 30.16 -30.60 11.81
C LYS A 536 29.49 -31.14 10.54
N THR A 537 30.18 -31.08 9.41
CA THR A 537 29.63 -31.46 8.10
C THR A 537 28.75 -32.72 8.19
N ALA A 538 27.47 -32.60 7.82
CA ALA A 538 26.63 -33.77 7.62
C ALA A 538 27.22 -34.58 6.45
N PRO A 539 27.45 -35.89 6.61
CA PRO A 539 28.00 -36.71 5.54
C PRO A 539 27.03 -36.70 4.36
N SER A 540 27.59 -36.59 3.15
CA SER A 540 26.84 -36.81 1.92
C SER A 540 26.02 -38.09 2.04
N LYS A 541 24.76 -38.05 1.60
CA LYS A 541 24.02 -39.26 1.19
C LYS A 541 24.99 -40.18 0.43
N LYS A 542 24.85 -41.49 0.64
CA LYS A 542 25.58 -42.55 -0.07
C LYS A 542 25.85 -42.14 -1.53
N PRO A 543 27.05 -42.42 -2.08
CA PRO A 543 27.37 -42.10 -3.47
C PRO A 543 26.24 -42.57 -4.40
N ASN A 544 25.77 -41.68 -5.27
CA ASN A 544 24.70 -41.99 -6.22
C ASN A 544 25.20 -41.78 -7.67
N PRO A 545 26.07 -42.69 -8.15
CA PRO A 545 26.59 -42.64 -9.52
C PRO A 545 25.51 -42.91 -10.57
N GLU A 546 24.41 -43.60 -10.24
CA GLU A 546 23.30 -43.88 -11.15
C GLU A 546 22.56 -42.59 -11.55
N LEU A 547 22.29 -41.70 -10.60
CA LEU A 547 21.71 -40.38 -10.87
C LEU A 547 22.67 -39.51 -11.70
N GLY A 548 23.96 -39.53 -11.39
CA GLY A 548 24.98 -38.81 -12.18
C GLY A 548 25.01 -39.29 -13.63
N LYS A 549 24.98 -40.61 -13.84
CA LYS A 549 24.88 -41.24 -15.16
C LYS A 549 23.62 -40.79 -15.91
N GLU A 550 22.46 -40.83 -15.26
CA GLU A 550 21.20 -40.39 -15.88
C GLU A 550 21.30 -38.93 -16.35
N LEU A 551 21.75 -38.02 -15.49
CA LEU A 551 21.84 -36.58 -15.77
C LEU A 551 22.74 -36.26 -16.97
N LEU A 552 23.83 -37.00 -17.12
CA LEU A 552 24.78 -36.86 -18.24
C LEU A 552 24.22 -37.49 -19.53
N MET A 553 23.69 -38.71 -19.45
CA MET A 553 23.19 -39.45 -20.62
C MET A 553 21.88 -38.87 -21.16
N SER A 554 21.03 -38.31 -20.30
CA SER A 554 19.79 -37.64 -20.70
C SER A 554 20.01 -36.20 -21.19
N LYS A 555 21.27 -35.73 -21.32
CA LYS A 555 21.65 -34.37 -21.71
C LYS A 555 21.03 -33.25 -20.84
N LYS A 556 20.58 -33.56 -19.61
CA LYS A 556 20.13 -32.55 -18.64
C LYS A 556 21.29 -31.66 -18.19
N ILE A 557 22.52 -32.19 -18.24
CA ILE A 557 23.77 -31.45 -18.07
C ILE A 557 24.59 -31.59 -19.36
N PRO A 558 24.99 -30.49 -20.02
CA PRO A 558 25.54 -30.52 -21.38
C PRO A 558 27.02 -30.95 -21.46
N CYS A 559 27.51 -31.82 -20.56
CA CYS A 559 28.90 -32.26 -20.57
C CYS A 559 29.25 -33.08 -21.83
N LEU A 560 28.34 -33.98 -22.26
CA LEU A 560 28.52 -34.82 -23.45
C LEU A 560 28.44 -34.03 -24.77
N SER A 561 28.09 -32.75 -24.75
CA SER A 561 28.18 -31.89 -25.93
C SER A 561 29.64 -31.58 -26.30
N CYS A 562 30.55 -31.61 -25.32
CA CYS A 562 31.97 -31.33 -25.52
C CYS A 562 32.85 -32.57 -25.28
N HIS A 563 32.54 -33.39 -24.28
CA HIS A 563 33.33 -34.56 -23.89
C HIS A 563 32.77 -35.86 -24.48
N THR A 564 33.63 -36.87 -24.58
CA THR A 564 33.26 -38.26 -24.93
C THR A 564 33.29 -39.14 -23.68
N ILE A 565 32.34 -40.08 -23.55
CA ILE A 565 32.34 -41.19 -22.59
C ILE A 565 31.97 -42.47 -23.33
N SER A 566 32.85 -43.46 -23.33
CA SER A 566 32.72 -44.76 -23.99
C SER A 566 32.28 -44.65 -25.46
N GLY A 567 32.85 -43.68 -26.19
CA GLY A 567 32.52 -43.42 -27.60
C GLY A 567 31.27 -42.57 -27.86
N ASN A 568 30.54 -42.16 -26.82
CA ASN A 568 29.36 -41.29 -26.94
C ASN A 568 29.70 -39.84 -26.51
N GLY A 569 29.45 -38.85 -27.38
CA GLY A 569 29.57 -37.43 -27.05
C GLY A 569 30.33 -36.61 -28.10
N GLY A 570 30.84 -35.45 -27.69
CA GLY A 570 31.64 -34.53 -28.51
C GLY A 570 33.15 -34.74 -28.36
N GLN A 571 33.93 -34.13 -29.26
CA GLN A 571 35.41 -34.23 -29.30
C GLN A 571 36.12 -32.91 -28.94
N ILE A 572 35.40 -31.94 -28.41
CA ILE A 572 35.94 -30.61 -28.06
C ILE A 572 36.75 -30.68 -26.75
N GLY A 573 36.28 -31.47 -25.79
CA GLY A 573 36.95 -31.79 -24.53
C GLY A 573 37.56 -33.19 -24.55
N GLY A 574 38.45 -33.47 -23.60
CA GLY A 574 39.10 -34.79 -23.46
C GLY A 574 38.11 -35.93 -23.18
N ASP A 575 38.52 -37.17 -23.48
CA ASP A 575 37.75 -38.39 -23.20
C ASP A 575 37.68 -38.66 -21.69
N LEU A 576 36.46 -38.70 -21.16
CA LEU A 576 36.20 -38.89 -19.74
C LEU A 576 36.02 -40.37 -19.35
N SER A 577 36.10 -41.31 -20.29
CA SER A 577 35.88 -42.75 -20.05
C SER A 577 36.74 -43.34 -18.93
N GLY A 578 37.91 -42.74 -18.68
CA GLY A 578 38.84 -43.16 -17.63
C GLY A 578 39.14 -42.09 -16.58
N ILE A 579 38.36 -41.00 -16.50
CA ILE A 579 38.74 -39.82 -15.71
C ILE A 579 38.84 -40.12 -14.21
N GLY A 580 38.09 -41.10 -13.71
CA GLY A 580 38.17 -41.58 -12.32
C GLY A 580 39.45 -42.37 -12.01
N SER A 581 40.27 -42.70 -13.02
CA SER A 581 41.57 -43.37 -12.87
C SER A 581 42.77 -42.41 -12.95
N GLU A 582 42.57 -41.12 -13.24
CA GLU A 582 43.66 -40.15 -13.47
C GLU A 582 44.23 -39.53 -12.17
N GLY A 583 43.92 -40.11 -11.00
CA GLY A 583 44.46 -39.66 -9.71
C GLY A 583 43.79 -38.41 -9.13
N HIS A 584 42.68 -37.96 -9.71
CA HIS A 584 41.88 -36.85 -9.20
C HIS A 584 40.98 -37.29 -8.05
N ASP A 585 40.95 -36.51 -6.97
CA ASP A 585 40.07 -36.75 -5.83
C ASP A 585 38.72 -36.02 -5.99
N ARG A 586 37.76 -36.36 -5.12
CA ARG A 586 36.42 -35.74 -5.16
C ARG A 586 36.49 -34.20 -5.06
N LYS A 587 37.41 -33.68 -4.25
CA LYS A 587 37.57 -32.24 -4.03
C LYS A 587 38.05 -31.54 -5.29
N PHE A 588 38.94 -32.16 -6.05
CA PHE A 588 39.36 -31.66 -7.35
C PHE A 588 38.15 -31.46 -8.27
N PHE A 589 37.31 -32.48 -8.46
CA PHE A 589 36.15 -32.35 -9.34
C PHE A 589 35.16 -31.28 -8.85
N GLU A 590 34.95 -31.15 -7.54
CA GLU A 590 34.08 -30.11 -7.00
C GLU A 590 34.62 -28.69 -7.31
N GLN A 591 35.92 -28.46 -7.10
CA GLN A 591 36.53 -27.16 -7.35
C GLN A 591 36.60 -26.86 -8.86
N TYR A 592 37.00 -27.85 -9.65
CA TYR A 592 37.17 -27.71 -11.09
C TYR A 592 35.83 -27.45 -11.78
N LEU A 593 34.78 -28.21 -11.46
CA LEU A 593 33.45 -28.02 -12.08
C LEU A 593 32.81 -26.68 -11.68
N ARG A 594 33.05 -26.18 -10.47
CA ARG A 594 32.53 -24.87 -10.04
C ARG A 594 33.26 -23.70 -10.69
N ASN A 595 34.58 -23.80 -10.85
CA ASN A 595 35.38 -22.71 -11.44
C ASN A 595 36.56 -23.23 -12.29
N PRO A 596 36.30 -23.71 -13.52
CA PRO A 596 37.35 -24.25 -14.39
C PRO A 596 38.46 -23.24 -14.73
N LYS A 597 38.13 -21.94 -14.81
CA LYS A 597 39.07 -20.86 -15.09
C LYS A 597 40.12 -20.66 -14.00
N ALA A 598 39.87 -21.12 -12.78
CA ALA A 598 40.86 -21.08 -11.70
C ALA A 598 42.04 -22.05 -11.95
N PHE A 599 41.87 -23.03 -12.84
CA PHE A 599 42.86 -24.06 -13.15
C PHE A 599 43.56 -23.83 -14.50
N GLY A 600 43.48 -22.61 -15.06
CA GLY A 600 44.11 -22.20 -16.31
C GLY A 600 43.12 -21.68 -17.36
N ASN A 601 43.55 -21.60 -18.61
CA ASN A 601 42.73 -21.14 -19.74
C ASN A 601 41.75 -22.24 -20.21
N SER A 602 40.84 -22.65 -19.33
CA SER A 602 39.79 -23.62 -19.65
C SER A 602 38.65 -22.96 -20.43
N ILE A 603 38.23 -23.60 -21.52
CA ILE A 603 37.03 -23.24 -22.31
C ILE A 603 35.75 -23.84 -21.73
N MET A 604 35.85 -24.62 -20.65
CA MET A 604 34.72 -25.27 -19.99
C MET A 604 33.86 -24.24 -19.24
N PRO A 605 32.52 -24.24 -19.42
CA PRO A 605 31.63 -23.36 -18.66
C PRO A 605 31.59 -23.78 -17.17
N PRO A 606 31.43 -22.82 -16.24
CA PRO A 606 31.32 -23.13 -14.82
C PRO A 606 29.94 -23.72 -14.48
N PHE A 607 29.93 -24.75 -13.63
CA PHE A 607 28.73 -25.40 -13.10
C PHE A 607 28.40 -24.98 -11.65
N ALA A 608 28.85 -23.79 -11.25
CA ALA A 608 28.66 -23.27 -9.88
C ALA A 608 27.19 -23.10 -9.47
N SER A 609 26.28 -22.95 -10.43
CA SER A 609 24.83 -22.79 -10.21
C SER A 609 24.07 -24.12 -10.04
N LEU A 610 24.72 -25.28 -10.21
CA LEU A 610 24.07 -26.57 -9.98
C LEU A 610 23.78 -26.78 -8.49
N PRO A 611 22.60 -27.35 -8.14
CA PRO A 611 22.32 -27.76 -6.77
C PRO A 611 23.40 -28.72 -6.25
N PRO A 612 23.81 -28.63 -4.97
CA PRO A 612 24.87 -29.47 -4.41
C PRO A 612 24.65 -30.97 -4.60
N ASP A 613 23.43 -31.46 -4.44
CA ASP A 613 23.09 -32.87 -4.63
C ASP A 613 23.29 -33.32 -6.08
N THR A 614 22.93 -32.46 -7.04
CA THR A 614 23.10 -32.71 -8.48
C THR A 614 24.58 -32.73 -8.85
N LEU A 615 25.37 -31.78 -8.35
CA LEU A 615 26.81 -31.74 -8.60
C LEU A 615 27.51 -32.95 -7.97
N ASN A 616 27.12 -33.34 -6.75
CA ASN A 616 27.65 -34.51 -6.06
C ASN A 616 27.37 -35.81 -6.82
N ALA A 617 26.16 -36.00 -7.35
CA ALA A 617 25.82 -37.18 -8.15
C ALA A 617 26.66 -37.27 -9.45
N VAL A 618 26.90 -36.13 -10.11
CA VAL A 618 27.78 -36.08 -11.29
C VAL A 618 29.21 -36.47 -10.93
N ILE A 619 29.75 -35.93 -9.83
CA ILE A 619 31.08 -36.27 -9.35
C ILE A 619 31.16 -37.75 -8.98
N ASP A 620 30.15 -38.28 -8.28
CA ASP A 620 30.07 -39.71 -7.94
C ASP A 620 30.19 -40.58 -9.19
N TYR A 621 29.46 -40.25 -10.26
CA TYR A 621 29.54 -40.98 -11.52
C TYR A 621 30.91 -40.85 -12.20
N LEU A 622 31.48 -39.65 -12.29
CA LEU A 622 32.81 -39.45 -12.88
C LEU A 622 33.90 -40.26 -12.15
N MET A 623 33.79 -40.37 -10.83
CA MET A 623 34.67 -41.20 -10.01
C MET A 623 34.52 -42.72 -10.27
N THR A 624 33.39 -43.16 -10.85
CA THR A 624 33.21 -44.56 -11.28
C THR A 624 33.81 -44.88 -12.65
N LEU A 625 34.14 -43.87 -13.46
CA LEU A 625 34.69 -44.05 -14.81
C LEU A 625 36.17 -44.45 -14.74
N LYS A 626 36.44 -45.74 -14.85
CA LYS A 626 37.79 -46.32 -14.87
C LYS A 626 38.05 -46.95 -16.24
N LYS A 627 39.27 -46.80 -16.76
CA LYS A 627 39.69 -47.39 -18.04
C LYS A 627 39.62 -48.90 -18.03
#